data_AF-F7JQS4-F1
#
_entry.id   AF-F7JQS4-F1
#
_cell.length_a   1.000
_cell.length_b   1.000
_cell.length_c   1.000
_cell.angle_alpha   90.00
_cell.angle_beta   90.00
_cell.angle_gamma   90.00
#
_symmetry.space_group_name_H-M   'P 1'
#
loop_
_entity.id
_entity.type
_entity.pdbx_description
1 polymer ?
#
loop_
_entity_poly.entity_id
_entity_poly.type
_entity_poly.pdbx_seq_one_letter_code
_entity_poly.pdbx_strand_id
1 'polypeptide(L)'
;MTCNVYLLIEPEIQKYLENKKSKMEQMRKSINLVVFDTLEEGNLLTLVDMRGNKYELNLSGMFCPDRGASNTLSILLKENEEIISSGMIEITYGDYDITEDGIPIPYVEDELIVDLTEVKKYMIKILDKIIMELRENEQEILNIEI
;
A
#
# COMPACT_ATOMS: atom_id res chain seq x y z
N MET A 1 20.79 35.00 40.91
CA MET A 1 19.86 33.88 40.64
C MET A 1 19.87 33.64 39.15
N THR A 2 20.80 32.84 38.65
CA THR A 2 20.71 32.26 37.31
C THR A 2 19.64 31.18 37.40
N CYS A 3 18.42 31.48 36.94
CA CYS A 3 17.49 30.42 36.59
C CYS A 3 18.26 29.51 35.65
N ASN A 4 18.53 28.28 36.10
CA ASN A 4 19.32 27.34 35.33
C ASN A 4 18.44 26.94 34.15
N VAL A 5 18.59 27.65 33.03
CA VAL A 5 17.74 27.54 31.83
C VAL A 5 17.61 26.08 31.39
N TYR A 6 18.62 25.27 31.67
CA TYR A 6 18.62 23.81 31.54
C TYR A 6 17.42 23.12 32.22
N LEU A 7 17.08 23.48 33.46
CA LEU A 7 15.95 22.89 34.20
C LEU A 7 14.58 23.24 33.58
N LEU A 8 14.52 24.28 32.75
CA LEU A 8 13.29 24.68 32.05
C LEU A 8 13.18 24.04 30.67
N ILE A 9 14.30 23.73 30.02
CA ILE A 9 14.35 23.21 28.64
C ILE A 9 14.38 21.68 28.61
N GLU A 10 15.06 21.04 29.56
CA GLU A 10 15.22 19.58 29.62
C GLU A 10 13.88 18.80 29.60
N PRO A 11 12.83 19.20 30.35
CA PRO A 11 11.54 18.52 30.28
C PRO A 11 10.86 18.65 28.90
N GLU A 12 11.00 19.80 28.23
CA GLU A 12 10.41 20.02 26.90
C GLU A 12 11.14 19.22 25.82
N ILE A 13 12.48 19.12 25.90
CA ILE A 13 13.27 18.24 25.03
C ILE A 13 12.86 16.78 25.23
N GLN A 14 12.75 16.33 26.49
CA GLN A 14 12.36 14.96 26.78
C GLN A 14 10.97 14.63 26.22
N LYS A 15 9.99 15.52 26.45
CA LYS A 15 8.63 15.38 25.91
C LYS A 15 8.61 15.32 24.38
N TYR A 16 9.44 16.13 23.72
CA TYR A 16 9.59 16.12 22.27
C TYR A 16 10.13 14.78 21.75
N LEU A 17 11.19 14.24 22.36
CA LEU A 17 11.78 12.94 22.01
C LEU A 17 10.80 11.78 22.26
N GLU A 18 10.07 11.80 23.38
CA GLU A 18 9.05 10.81 23.70
C GLU A 18 7.91 10.82 22.67
N ASN A 19 7.48 11.99 22.21
CA ASN A 19 6.46 12.12 21.17
C ASN A 19 6.94 11.51 19.84
N LYS A 20 8.16 11.82 19.40
CA LYS A 20 8.74 11.21 18.19
C LYS A 20 8.81 9.70 18.28
N LYS A 21 9.32 9.18 19.41
CA LYS A 21 9.40 7.73 19.67
C LYS A 21 8.03 7.07 19.60
N SER A 22 7.02 7.69 20.21
CA SER A 22 5.63 7.19 20.17
C SER A 22 5.10 7.11 18.74
N LYS A 23 5.31 8.13 17.91
CA LYS A 23 4.89 8.13 16.50
C LYS A 23 5.59 7.07 15.66
N MET A 24 6.91 6.89 15.84
CA MET A 24 7.67 5.83 15.17
C MET A 24 7.17 4.44 15.55
N GLU A 25 6.87 4.22 16.84
CA GLU A 25 6.29 2.96 17.31
C GLU A 25 4.88 2.71 16.77
N GLN A 26 4.05 3.76 16.64
CA GLN A 26 2.74 3.67 16.00
C GLN A 26 2.86 3.28 14.52
N MET A 27 3.72 3.95 13.78
CA MET A 27 3.99 3.63 12.38
C MET A 27 4.47 2.17 12.24
N ARG A 28 5.44 1.74 13.05
CA ARG A 28 5.95 0.35 13.05
C ARG A 28 4.83 -0.67 13.30
N LYS A 29 3.93 -0.39 14.25
CA LYS A 29 2.79 -1.26 14.56
C LYS A 29 1.70 -1.23 13.50
N SER A 30 1.63 -0.15 12.71
CA SER A 30 0.61 0.03 11.68
C SER A 30 0.86 -0.77 10.41
N ILE A 31 2.12 -1.18 10.18
CA ILE A 31 2.50 -1.98 9.01
C ILE A 31 1.87 -3.36 9.15
N ASN A 32 0.74 -3.56 8.47
CA ASN A 32 0.13 -4.86 8.33
C ASN A 32 0.32 -5.33 6.88
N LEU A 33 1.17 -6.33 6.71
CA LEU A 33 1.38 -7.01 5.44
C LEU A 33 0.61 -8.34 5.48
N VAL A 34 -0.41 -8.48 4.65
CA VAL A 34 -1.01 -9.80 4.42
C VAL A 34 -0.02 -10.61 3.56
N VAL A 35 0.50 -11.71 4.11
CA VAL A 35 1.34 -12.65 3.35
C VAL A 35 0.42 -13.46 2.45
N PHE A 36 0.57 -13.30 1.14
CA PHE A 36 -0.27 -13.95 0.14
C PHE A 36 0.19 -15.39 -0.13
N ASP A 37 -0.41 -16.35 0.56
CA ASP A 37 -0.49 -17.73 0.07
C ASP A 37 -1.74 -17.89 -0.85
N THR A 38 -2.73 -17.00 -0.72
CA THR A 38 -3.95 -16.89 -1.53
C THR A 38 -4.31 -15.42 -1.77
N LEU A 39 -4.73 -15.06 -3.00
CA LEU A 39 -5.28 -13.73 -3.32
C LEU A 39 -6.73 -13.65 -2.85
N GLU A 40 -6.96 -13.03 -1.69
CA GLU A 40 -8.29 -12.82 -1.13
C GLU A 40 -8.74 -11.36 -1.32
N GLU A 41 -10.03 -11.18 -1.56
CA GLU A 41 -10.65 -9.85 -1.59
C GLU A 41 -10.46 -9.15 -0.23
N GLY A 42 -10.15 -7.85 -0.27
CA GLY A 42 -10.03 -7.04 0.93
C GLY A 42 -8.78 -6.16 0.95
N ASN A 43 -8.34 -5.85 2.17
CA ASN A 43 -7.22 -4.95 2.41
C ASN A 43 -5.91 -5.73 2.39
N LEU A 44 -5.09 -5.49 1.36
CA LEU A 44 -3.81 -6.14 1.11
C LEU A 44 -2.68 -5.57 1.97
N LEU A 45 -2.71 -4.26 2.20
CA LEU A 45 -1.68 -3.51 2.91
C LEU A 45 -2.30 -2.29 3.58
N THR A 46 -1.99 -2.10 4.85
CA THR A 46 -2.23 -0.83 5.54
C THR A 46 -0.92 -0.28 6.10
N LEU A 47 -0.72 1.02 5.95
CA LEU A 47 0.42 1.76 6.45
C LEU A 47 -0.05 3.10 6.99
N VAL A 48 0.43 3.52 8.16
CA VAL A 48 0.19 4.87 8.70
C VAL A 48 1.53 5.57 8.84
N ASP A 49 1.68 6.76 8.22
CA ASP A 49 2.92 7.53 8.32
C ASP A 49 3.05 8.29 9.66
N MET A 50 4.19 8.97 9.86
CA MET A 50 4.46 9.73 11.09
C MET A 50 3.56 10.98 11.26
N ARG A 51 2.88 11.41 10.20
CA ARG A 51 1.89 12.50 10.22
C ARG A 51 0.47 11.99 10.49
N GLY A 52 0.27 10.67 10.48
CA GLY A 52 -1.02 10.03 10.65
C GLY A 52 -1.78 9.81 9.34
N ASN A 53 -1.17 10.03 8.17
CA ASN A 53 -1.81 9.68 6.91
C ASN A 53 -1.86 8.16 6.77
N LYS A 54 -3.05 7.66 6.43
CA LYS A 54 -3.31 6.23 6.26
C LYS A 54 -3.29 5.87 4.77
N TYR A 55 -2.44 4.93 4.41
CA TYR A 55 -2.34 4.36 3.07
C TYR A 55 -2.89 2.94 3.07
N GLU A 56 -3.80 2.64 2.14
CA GLU A 56 -4.45 1.33 2.03
C GLU A 56 -4.40 0.81 0.60
N LEU A 57 -3.98 -0.44 0.42
CA LEU A 57 -4.05 -1.15 -0.85
C LEU A 57 -5.18 -2.16 -0.77
N ASN A 58 -6.21 -2.00 -1.58
CA ASN A 58 -7.40 -2.84 -1.56
C ASN A 58 -7.53 -3.61 -2.87
N LEU A 59 -7.83 -4.91 -2.77
CA LEU A 59 -8.30 -5.72 -3.89
C LEU A 59 -9.81 -5.88 -3.77
N SER A 60 -10.53 -5.62 -4.85
CA SER A 60 -11.97 -5.84 -4.91
C SER A 60 -12.37 -6.37 -6.27
N GLY A 61 -13.34 -7.26 -6.30
CA GLY A 61 -13.86 -7.81 -7.55
C GLY A 61 -14.38 -9.23 -7.35
N MET A 62 -15.13 -9.71 -8.33
CA MET A 62 -15.80 -11.00 -8.25
C MET A 62 -15.32 -11.90 -9.37
N PHE A 63 -15.05 -13.15 -9.03
CA PHE A 63 -14.81 -14.21 -10.01
C PHE A 63 -16.13 -14.90 -10.35
N CYS A 64 -16.49 -14.84 -11.62
CA CYS A 64 -17.58 -15.58 -12.22
C CYS A 64 -17.07 -16.16 -13.54
N PRO A 65 -16.44 -17.35 -13.48
CA PRO A 65 -15.97 -18.02 -14.69
C PRO A 65 -17.16 -18.34 -15.59
N ASP A 66 -17.12 -17.82 -16.81
CA ASP A 66 -18.09 -18.11 -17.85
C ASP A 66 -17.37 -18.22 -19.20
N ARG A 67 -17.87 -19.09 -20.08
CA ARG A 67 -17.20 -19.39 -21.34
C ARG A 67 -17.12 -18.13 -22.21
N GLY A 68 -15.91 -17.78 -22.64
CA GLY A 68 -15.66 -16.60 -23.47
C GLY A 68 -15.81 -15.27 -22.72
N ALA A 69 -16.06 -15.29 -21.42
CA ALA A 69 -16.21 -14.08 -20.61
C ALA A 69 -14.88 -13.64 -19.99
N SER A 70 -14.84 -12.38 -19.55
CA SER A 70 -13.75 -11.83 -18.75
C SER A 70 -14.24 -11.47 -17.35
N ASN A 71 -13.37 -11.59 -16.35
CA ASN A 71 -13.55 -11.01 -15.02
C ASN A 71 -12.43 -10.00 -14.77
N THR A 72 -12.77 -8.92 -14.06
CA THR A 72 -11.80 -7.89 -13.69
C THR A 72 -11.77 -7.72 -12.17
N LEU A 73 -10.58 -7.81 -11.59
CA LEU A 73 -10.29 -7.38 -10.24
C LEU A 73 -9.67 -5.99 -10.27
N SER A 74 -10.15 -5.12 -9.39
CA SER A 74 -9.61 -3.77 -9.21
C SER A 74 -8.67 -3.74 -8.01
N ILE A 75 -7.49 -3.15 -8.21
CA ILE A 75 -6.54 -2.86 -7.14
C ILE A 75 -6.54 -1.36 -6.92
N LEU A 76 -6.93 -0.92 -5.74
CA LEU A 76 -7.10 0.48 -5.39
C LEU A 76 -6.07 0.86 -4.32
N LEU A 77 -5.30 1.91 -4.57
CA LEU A 77 -4.46 2.54 -3.57
C LEU A 77 -5.16 3.79 -3.06
N LYS A 78 -5.36 3.86 -1.75
CA LYS A 78 -6.02 4.96 -1.06
C LYS A 78 -5.07 5.69 -0.12
N GLU A 79 -5.22 7.01 -0.02
CA GLU A 79 -4.66 7.86 1.02
C GLU A 79 -5.82 8.51 1.77
N ASN A 80 -5.95 8.26 3.06
CA ASN A 80 -7.03 8.79 3.89
C ASN A 80 -8.43 8.57 3.27
N GLU A 81 -8.70 7.34 2.82
CA GLU A 81 -9.92 6.90 2.13
C GLU A 81 -10.09 7.41 0.67
N GLU A 82 -9.31 8.39 0.22
CA GLU A 82 -9.34 8.88 -1.16
C GLU A 82 -8.50 8.00 -2.07
N ILE A 83 -9.05 7.60 -3.23
CA ILE A 83 -8.32 6.81 -4.23
C ILE A 83 -7.30 7.71 -4.93
N ILE A 84 -6.02 7.38 -4.76
CA ILE A 84 -4.89 8.12 -5.37
C ILE A 84 -4.27 7.38 -6.55
N SER A 85 -4.51 6.08 -6.68
CA SER A 85 -4.09 5.27 -7.82
C SER A 85 -4.93 4.01 -7.94
N SER A 86 -5.02 3.47 -9.15
CA SER A 86 -5.72 2.21 -9.43
C SER A 86 -4.94 1.36 -10.42
N GLY A 87 -5.13 0.06 -10.31
CA GLY A 87 -4.65 -0.97 -11.23
C GLY A 87 -5.69 -2.07 -11.36
N MET A 88 -5.42 -3.05 -12.21
CA MET A 88 -6.37 -4.11 -12.49
C MET A 88 -5.69 -5.45 -12.79
N ILE A 89 -6.44 -6.52 -12.55
CA ILE A 89 -6.17 -7.86 -13.04
C ILE A 89 -7.38 -8.27 -13.87
N GLU A 90 -7.18 -8.62 -15.13
CA GLU A 90 -8.21 -9.14 -16.00
C GLU A 90 -7.91 -10.60 -16.34
N ILE A 91 -8.94 -11.44 -16.21
CA ILE A 91 -8.88 -12.86 -16.54
C ILE A 91 -9.95 -13.13 -17.59
N THR A 92 -9.53 -13.59 -18.76
CA THR A 92 -10.40 -14.04 -19.85
C THR A 92 -10.41 -15.55 -19.88
N TYR A 93 -11.61 -16.14 -19.86
CA TYR A 93 -11.79 -17.59 -19.97
C TYR A 93 -12.07 -17.94 -21.42
N GLY A 94 -11.25 -18.83 -21.96
CA GLY A 94 -11.32 -19.26 -23.33
C GLY A 94 -12.67 -19.88 -23.68
N ASP A 95 -12.99 -19.83 -24.96
CA ASP A 95 -14.11 -20.54 -25.53
C ASP A 95 -13.73 -21.18 -26.87
N TYR A 96 -14.42 -22.26 -27.18
CA TYR A 96 -14.20 -23.04 -28.38
C TYR A 96 -15.54 -23.38 -29.05
N ASP A 97 -15.55 -23.21 -30.36
CA ASP A 97 -16.60 -23.75 -31.23
C ASP A 97 -16.23 -25.16 -31.67
N ILE A 98 -17.24 -25.97 -31.95
CA ILE A 98 -17.06 -27.32 -32.49
C ILE A 98 -17.47 -27.29 -33.96
N THR A 99 -16.53 -27.61 -34.84
CA THR A 99 -16.79 -27.74 -36.28
C THR A 99 -17.72 -28.92 -36.60
N GLU A 100 -18.25 -28.97 -37.82
CA GLU A 100 -19.08 -30.08 -38.30
C GLU A 100 -18.37 -31.44 -38.22
N ASP A 101 -17.04 -31.46 -38.34
CA ASP A 101 -16.20 -32.66 -38.19
C ASP A 101 -15.86 -33.00 -36.72
N GLY A 102 -16.42 -32.26 -35.75
CA GLY A 102 -16.20 -32.48 -34.33
C GLY A 102 -14.87 -31.94 -33.79
N ILE A 103 -14.14 -31.14 -34.58
CA ILE A 103 -12.86 -30.53 -34.18
C ILE A 103 -13.13 -29.24 -33.40
N PRO A 104 -12.64 -29.09 -32.15
CA PRO A 104 -12.75 -27.85 -31.41
C PRO A 104 -11.78 -26.79 -31.98
N ILE A 105 -12.29 -25.59 -32.19
CA ILE A 105 -11.50 -24.43 -32.65
C ILE A 105 -11.69 -23.30 -31.63
N PRO A 106 -10.60 -22.73 -31.08
CA PRO A 106 -10.71 -21.62 -30.14
C PRO A 106 -11.33 -20.41 -30.84
N TYR A 107 -12.37 -19.88 -30.23
CA TYR A 107 -13.04 -18.63 -30.61
C TYR A 107 -12.61 -17.47 -29.70
N VAL A 108 -12.29 -17.79 -28.43
CA VAL A 108 -11.68 -16.88 -27.45
C VAL A 108 -10.52 -17.63 -26.79
N GLU A 109 -9.37 -17.00 -26.65
CA GLU A 109 -8.21 -17.57 -25.95
C GLU A 109 -8.25 -17.22 -24.46
N ASP A 110 -7.66 -18.09 -23.62
CA ASP A 110 -7.44 -17.77 -22.22
C ASP A 110 -6.38 -16.66 -22.10
N GLU A 111 -6.68 -15.61 -21.34
CA GLU A 111 -5.75 -14.50 -21.12
C GLU A 111 -5.74 -14.05 -19.66
N LEU A 112 -4.56 -13.64 -19.18
CA LEU A 112 -4.37 -13.01 -17.87
C LEU A 112 -3.57 -11.72 -18.05
N ILE A 113 -4.22 -10.58 -17.85
CA ILE A 113 -3.60 -9.26 -17.93
C ILE A 113 -3.48 -8.67 -16.53
N VAL A 114 -2.29 -8.17 -16.19
CA VAL A 114 -2.03 -7.50 -14.90
C VAL A 114 -1.44 -6.13 -15.16
N ASP A 115 -2.19 -5.08 -14.85
CA ASP A 115 -1.69 -3.71 -14.89
C ASP A 115 -1.65 -3.10 -13.49
N LEU A 116 -0.43 -2.97 -12.97
CA LEU A 116 -0.11 -2.35 -11.68
C LEU A 116 0.86 -1.18 -11.82
N THR A 117 0.99 -0.65 -13.04
CA THR A 117 2.06 0.31 -13.36
C THR A 117 1.95 1.58 -12.53
N GLU A 118 0.77 2.19 -12.50
CA GLU A 118 0.53 3.41 -11.72
C GLU A 118 0.53 3.13 -10.21
N VAL A 119 -0.06 2.02 -9.76
CA VAL A 119 -0.06 1.63 -8.33
C VAL A 119 1.38 1.49 -7.81
N LYS A 120 2.25 0.79 -8.54
CA LYS A 120 3.66 0.63 -8.18
C LYS A 120 4.38 1.97 -8.10
N LYS A 121 4.17 2.83 -9.09
CA LYS A 121 4.78 4.18 -9.15
C LYS A 121 4.35 5.05 -7.98
N TYR A 122 3.08 5.03 -7.59
CA TYR A 122 2.60 5.78 -6.42
C TYR A 122 3.09 5.19 -5.10
N MET A 123 3.11 3.87 -4.97
CA MET A 123 3.67 3.18 -3.80
C MET A 123 5.14 3.55 -3.57
N ILE A 124 5.96 3.56 -4.63
CA ILE A 124 7.36 3.98 -4.54
C ILE A 124 7.47 5.42 -4.03
N LYS A 125 6.67 6.35 -4.59
CA LYS A 125 6.66 7.74 -4.13
C LYS A 125 6.30 7.89 -2.64
N ILE A 126 5.33 7.12 -2.16
CA ILE A 126 4.92 7.12 -0.75
C ILE A 126 6.07 6.61 0.13
N LEU A 127 6.71 5.50 -0.27
CA LEU A 127 7.85 4.94 0.45
C LEU A 127 9.04 5.91 0.49
N ASP A 128 9.35 6.55 -0.64
CA ASP A 128 10.43 7.55 -0.72
C ASP A 128 10.16 8.75 0.20
N LYS A 129 8.93 9.25 0.21
CA LYS A 129 8.49 10.32 1.13
C LYS A 129 8.70 9.90 2.59
N ILE A 130 8.26 8.70 2.95
CA ILE A 130 8.40 8.16 4.31
C ILE A 130 9.87 8.00 4.70
N ILE A 131 10.72 7.48 3.81
CA ILE A 131 12.15 7.32 4.05
C ILE A 131 12.83 8.68 4.25
N MET A 132 12.47 9.69 3.45
CA MET A 132 12.97 11.05 3.62
C MET A 132 12.59 11.61 5.00
N GLU A 133 11.32 11.49 5.40
CA GLU A 133 10.87 11.96 6.71
C GLU A 133 11.61 11.25 7.85
N LEU A 134 11.86 9.94 7.75
CA LEU A 134 12.63 9.20 8.74
C LEU A 134 14.07 9.72 8.87
N ARG A 135 14.73 10.02 7.75
CA ARG A 135 16.09 10.59 7.73
C ARG A 135 16.14 11.99 8.33
N GLU A 136 15.16 12.84 8.02
CA GLU A 136 15.04 14.17 8.63
C GLU A 136 14.87 14.06 10.16
N ASN A 137 14.02 13.14 10.61
CA ASN A 137 13.82 12.89 12.04
C ASN A 137 15.10 12.39 12.72
N GLU A 138 15.85 11.49 12.09
CA GLU A 138 17.14 11.00 12.60
C GLU A 138 18.15 12.15 12.74
N GLN A 139 18.29 13.00 11.73
CA GLN A 139 19.21 14.14 11.76
C GLN A 139 18.81 15.16 12.84
N GLU A 140 17.51 15.42 13.03
CA GLU A 140 17.02 16.30 14.08
C GLU A 140 17.36 15.78 15.48
N ILE A 141 17.23 14.47 15.71
CA ILE A 141 17.58 13.85 17.00
C ILE A 141 19.09 13.95 17.24
N LEU A 142 19.91 13.64 16.24
CA LEU A 142 21.37 13.75 16.33
C LEU A 142 21.81 15.19 16.66
N ASN A 143 21.14 16.20 16.12
CA ASN A 143 21.44 17.60 16.40
C ASN A 143 21.05 18.04 17.82
N ILE A 144 20.19 17.30 18.52
CA ILE A 144 19.79 17.58 19.92
C ILE A 144 20.76 16.89 20.90
N GLU A 145 21.34 15.76 20.52
CA GLU A 145 22.33 15.02 21.33
C GLU A 145 23.75 15.62 21.29
N ILE A 146 23.95 16.74 20.57
CA ILE A 146 25.23 17.49 20.46
C ILE A 146 25.22 18.75 21.33
#